data_AF-A0A433C7I9-F1
#
_entry.id   AF-A0A433C7I9-F1
#
_cell.length_a   1.000
_cell.length_b   1.000
_cell.length_c   1.000
_cell.angle_alpha   90.00
_cell.angle_beta   90.00
_cell.angle_gamma   90.00
#
_symmetry.space_group_name_H-M   'P 1'
#
loop_
_entity.id
_entity.type
_entity.pdbx_description
1 polymer ?
#
loop_
_entity_poly.entity_id
_entity_poly.type
_entity_poly.pdbx_seq_one_letter_code
_entity_poly.pdbx_strand_id
1 'polypeptide(L)'
;MTATAGATAPIVAAVARSGSVAYAEVVSSVPAHTAGPDVRAGVDDLIETTCAAVRTAGARHAKVISLLSPATSTRNTVYCLVDGAADHGAIERDIHAAVERISAEVTGFRLKQAVQFESIGPIHIPEIGTFAGTKVTALVEITAQNAGAPT
;
A
#
# COMPACT_ATOMS: atom_id res chain seq x y z
N MET A 1 -10.00 1.48 -11.51
CA MET A 1 -8.98 1.41 -10.42
C MET A 1 -7.76 0.69 -10.96
N THR A 2 -6.55 1.15 -10.61
CA THR A 2 -5.29 0.49 -11.00
C THR A 2 -5.04 -0.77 -10.17
N ALA A 3 -4.18 -1.68 -10.65
CA ALA A 3 -3.79 -2.86 -9.87
C ALA A 3 -3.14 -2.47 -8.53
N THR A 4 -2.30 -1.42 -8.54
CA THR A 4 -1.72 -0.85 -7.30
C THR A 4 -2.81 -0.33 -6.37
N ALA A 5 -3.78 0.44 -6.87
CA ALA A 5 -4.88 0.95 -6.05
C ALA A 5 -5.72 -0.18 -5.43
N GLY A 6 -6.05 -1.22 -6.19
CA GLY A 6 -6.78 -2.40 -5.69
C GLY A 6 -5.99 -3.16 -4.61
N ALA A 7 -4.66 -3.20 -4.71
CA ALA A 7 -3.79 -3.86 -3.74
C ALA A 7 -3.59 -3.05 -2.45
N THR A 8 -3.66 -1.72 -2.48
CA THR A 8 -3.23 -0.87 -1.35
C THR A 8 -4.35 -0.06 -0.71
N ALA A 9 -5.36 0.38 -1.46
CA ALA A 9 -6.47 1.15 -0.90
C ALA A 9 -7.24 0.39 0.19
N PRO A 10 -7.53 -0.93 0.07
CA PRO A 10 -8.18 -1.67 1.15
C PRO A 10 -7.33 -1.78 2.43
N ILE A 11 -5.99 -1.74 2.31
CA ILE A 11 -5.08 -1.73 3.46
C ILE A 11 -5.18 -0.40 4.19
N VAL A 12 -5.20 0.72 3.47
CA VAL A 12 -5.41 2.06 4.04
C VAL A 12 -6.77 2.15 4.72
N ALA A 13 -7.82 1.64 4.08
CA ALA A 13 -9.17 1.61 4.64
C ALA A 13 -9.24 0.80 5.93
N ALA A 14 -8.50 -0.33 6.02
CA ALA A 14 -8.40 -1.11 7.24
C ALA A 14 -7.76 -0.31 8.39
N VAL A 15 -6.67 0.42 8.11
CA VAL A 15 -6.03 1.29 9.13
C VAL A 15 -6.97 2.42 9.55
N ALA A 16 -7.67 3.06 8.60
CA ALA A 16 -8.56 4.20 8.86
C ALA A 16 -9.76 3.87 9.75
N ARG A 17 -10.10 2.58 9.93
CA ARG A 17 -11.12 2.15 10.90
C ARG A 17 -10.69 2.37 12.35
N SER A 18 -9.39 2.41 12.64
CA SER A 18 -8.84 2.53 13.99
C SER A 18 -8.46 3.97 14.37
N GLY A 19 -8.52 4.93 13.43
CA GLY A 19 -8.18 6.32 13.70
C GLY A 19 -8.01 7.18 12.45
N SER A 20 -7.81 8.48 12.66
CA SER A 20 -7.54 9.43 11.58
C SER A 20 -6.17 9.14 10.95
N VAL A 21 -6.16 8.81 9.66
CA VAL A 21 -4.93 8.64 8.86
C VAL A 21 -4.55 10.00 8.27
N ALA A 22 -3.59 10.67 8.89
CA ALA A 22 -3.10 11.97 8.46
C ALA A 22 -2.43 11.91 7.08
N TYR A 23 -1.66 10.85 6.86
CA TYR A 23 -0.86 10.67 5.67
C TYR A 23 -0.76 9.19 5.32
N ALA A 24 -0.90 8.86 4.04
CA ALA A 24 -0.61 7.53 3.54
C ALA A 24 0.33 7.60 2.33
N GLU A 25 1.34 6.73 2.30
CA GLU A 25 2.27 6.59 1.18
C GLU A 25 2.29 5.16 0.68
N VAL A 26 2.20 5.00 -0.63
CA VAL A 26 2.34 3.71 -1.30
C VAL A 26 3.62 3.70 -2.12
N VAL A 27 4.50 2.75 -1.82
CA VAL A 27 5.68 2.46 -2.65
C VAL A 27 5.43 1.15 -3.38
N SER A 28 5.19 1.25 -4.69
CA SER A 28 4.91 0.12 -5.57
C SER A 28 6.15 -0.25 -6.38
N SER A 29 6.58 -1.51 -6.25
CA SER A 29 7.65 -2.11 -7.04
C SER A 29 7.06 -3.12 -8.00
N VAL A 30 7.04 -2.74 -9.28
CA VAL A 30 6.47 -3.54 -10.37
C VAL A 30 7.59 -4.22 -11.16
N PRO A 31 7.46 -5.51 -11.51
CA PRO A 31 8.39 -6.18 -12.41
C PRO A 31 8.52 -5.45 -13.76
N ALA A 32 9.73 -5.07 -14.14
CA ALA A 32 9.98 -4.28 -15.35
C ALA A 32 9.55 -5.02 -16.62
N HIS A 33 9.59 -6.36 -16.61
CA HIS A 33 9.19 -7.20 -17.73
C HIS A 33 7.66 -7.25 -17.93
N THR A 34 6.86 -6.93 -16.91
CA THR A 34 5.39 -6.84 -17.03
C THR A 34 4.93 -5.43 -17.41
N ALA A 35 5.82 -4.43 -17.32
CA ALA A 35 5.52 -3.04 -17.67
C ALA A 35 5.84 -2.77 -19.14
N GLY A 36 4.86 -3.07 -20.01
CA GLY A 36 4.90 -2.73 -21.44
C GLY A 36 4.89 -1.21 -21.70
N PRO A 37 5.00 -0.78 -22.96
CA PRO A 37 5.03 0.64 -23.33
C PRO A 37 3.86 1.47 -22.77
N ASP A 38 2.64 0.94 -22.80
CA ASP A 38 1.45 1.63 -22.30
C ASP A 38 1.52 1.89 -20.78
N VAL A 39 2.02 0.91 -20.02
CA VAL A 39 2.20 1.06 -18.56
C VAL A 39 3.26 2.11 -18.25
N ARG A 40 4.29 2.22 -19.09
CA ARG A 40 5.36 3.23 -18.93
C ARG A 40 4.88 4.63 -19.28
N ALA A 41 4.06 4.75 -20.32
CA ALA A 41 3.47 6.01 -20.73
C ALA A 41 2.40 6.50 -19.73
N GLY A 42 1.67 5.58 -19.09
CA GLY A 42 0.62 5.88 -18.12
C GLY A 42 1.06 5.95 -16.66
N VAL A 43 2.34 6.25 -16.38
CA VAL A 43 2.85 6.26 -14.99
C VAL A 43 2.22 7.38 -14.15
N ASP A 44 1.97 8.55 -14.75
CA ASP A 44 1.34 9.68 -14.08
C ASP A 44 -0.11 9.35 -13.71
N ASP A 45 -0.89 8.83 -14.67
CA ASP A 45 -2.26 8.35 -14.43
C ASP A 45 -2.33 7.28 -13.33
N LEU A 46 -1.34 6.38 -13.29
CA LEU A 46 -1.23 5.37 -12.23
C LEU A 46 -1.07 6.03 -10.87
N ILE A 47 -0.13 6.98 -10.76
CA ILE A 47 0.15 7.70 -9.51
C ILE A 47 -1.07 8.49 -9.06
N GLU A 48 -1.67 9.29 -9.95
CA GLU A 48 -2.81 10.15 -9.64
C GLU A 48 -4.04 9.35 -9.22
N THR A 49 -4.40 8.31 -10.00
CA THR A 49 -5.53 7.44 -9.70
C THR A 49 -5.34 6.70 -8.38
N THR A 50 -4.12 6.24 -8.11
CA THR A 50 -3.81 5.51 -6.86
C THR A 50 -3.84 6.47 -5.66
N CYS A 51 -3.31 7.69 -5.80
CA CYS A 51 -3.43 8.74 -4.78
C CYS A 51 -4.89 9.05 -4.46
N ALA A 52 -5.75 9.20 -5.49
CA ALA A 52 -7.17 9.43 -5.31
C ALA A 52 -7.85 8.29 -4.56
N ALA A 53 -7.59 7.04 -4.96
CA ALA A 53 -8.15 5.86 -4.28
C ALA A 53 -7.71 5.75 -2.81
N VAL A 54 -6.44 6.05 -2.52
CA VAL A 54 -5.89 6.08 -1.15
C VAL A 54 -6.55 7.18 -0.29
N ARG A 55 -6.84 8.35 -0.87
CA ARG A 55 -7.59 9.40 -0.16
C ARG A 55 -9.03 8.98 0.11
N THR A 56 -9.71 8.39 -0.88
CA THR A 56 -11.07 7.85 -0.70
C THR A 56 -11.11 6.74 0.34
N ALA A 57 -10.02 5.98 0.52
CA ALA A 57 -9.89 4.97 1.56
C ALA A 57 -9.72 5.54 2.98
N GLY A 58 -9.60 6.87 3.16
CA GLY A 58 -9.61 7.52 4.46
C GLY A 58 -8.34 8.28 4.84
N ALA A 59 -7.34 8.34 3.95
CA ALA A 59 -6.14 9.17 4.20
C ALA A 59 -6.40 10.65 3.84
N ARG A 60 -6.04 11.58 4.74
CA ARG A 60 -6.14 13.03 4.47
C ARG A 60 -5.17 13.46 3.37
N HIS A 61 -3.95 12.97 3.42
CA HIS A 61 -2.92 13.17 2.39
C HIS A 61 -2.44 11.83 1.85
N ALA A 62 -2.16 11.78 0.56
CA ALA A 62 -1.71 10.56 -0.12
C ALA A 62 -0.52 10.86 -1.03
N LYS A 63 0.44 9.93 -1.06
CA LYS A 63 1.56 9.90 -2.00
C LYS A 63 1.70 8.50 -2.58
N VAL A 64 2.07 8.43 -3.84
CA VAL A 64 2.37 7.16 -4.52
C VAL A 64 3.71 7.30 -5.22
N ILE A 65 4.57 6.32 -5.01
CA ILE A 65 5.84 6.13 -5.72
C ILE A 65 5.72 4.80 -6.45
N SER A 66 6.01 4.81 -7.75
CA SER A 66 6.08 3.61 -8.56
C SER A 66 7.50 3.45 -9.11
N LEU A 67 8.09 2.27 -8.92
CA LEU A 67 9.38 1.90 -9.47
C LEU A 67 9.28 0.60 -10.27
N LEU A 68 10.04 0.53 -11.37
CA LEU A 68 10.21 -0.68 -12.15
C LEU A 68 11.47 -1.42 -11.66
N SER A 69 11.34 -2.70 -11.35
CA SER A 69 12.41 -3.50 -10.77
C SER A 69 12.67 -4.77 -11.60
N PRO A 70 13.88 -5.36 -11.55
CA PRO A 70 14.16 -6.65 -12.19
C PRO A 70 13.55 -7.84 -11.44
N ALA A 71 12.79 -7.62 -10.37
CA ALA A 71 12.15 -8.69 -9.59
C ALA A 71 11.05 -9.40 -10.40
N THR A 72 10.68 -10.61 -9.97
CA THR A 72 9.61 -11.42 -10.57
C THR A 72 8.26 -11.26 -9.87
N SER A 73 8.25 -10.76 -8.63
CA SER A 73 7.03 -10.49 -7.87
C SER A 73 6.77 -8.99 -7.75
N THR A 74 5.49 -8.62 -7.74
CA THR A 74 5.06 -7.25 -7.41
C THR A 74 5.07 -7.09 -5.90
N ARG A 75 5.61 -5.97 -5.41
CA ARG A 75 5.58 -5.63 -3.99
C ARG A 75 5.01 -4.24 -3.81
N ASN A 76 4.14 -4.08 -2.82
CA ASN A 76 3.66 -2.77 -2.40
C ASN A 76 3.93 -2.61 -0.91
N THR A 77 4.56 -1.51 -0.55
CA THR A 77 4.67 -1.07 0.85
C THR A 77 3.67 0.04 1.07
N VAL A 78 2.82 -0.11 2.07
CA VAL A 78 1.83 0.89 2.48
C VAL A 78 2.27 1.44 3.82
N TYR A 79 2.54 2.74 3.86
CA TYR A 79 2.78 3.50 5.08
C TYR A 79 1.52 4.28 5.41
N CYS A 80 1.05 4.20 6.66
CA CYS A 80 -0.01 5.05 7.18
C CYS A 80 0.48 5.75 8.45
N LEU A 81 0.27 7.05 8.54
CA LEU A 81 0.47 7.84 9.75
C LEU A 81 -0.89 8.06 10.41
N VAL A 82 -1.13 7.35 11.50
CA VAL A 82 -2.33 7.51 12.33
C VAL A 82 -2.04 8.56 13.39
N ASP A 83 -2.95 9.52 13.56
CA ASP A 83 -2.83 10.56 14.58
C ASP A 83 -2.81 9.93 15.99
N GLY A 84 -1.80 10.24 16.80
CA GLY A 84 -1.69 9.76 18.19
C GLY A 84 -1.39 8.26 18.35
N ALA A 85 -1.75 7.72 19.53
CA ALA A 85 -1.62 6.30 19.85
C ALA A 85 -2.73 5.50 19.17
N ALA A 86 -2.38 4.36 18.55
CA ALA A 86 -3.32 3.51 17.83
C ALA A 86 -3.43 2.11 18.44
N ASP A 87 -4.59 1.47 18.32
CA ASP A 87 -4.76 0.06 18.69
C ASP A 87 -4.12 -0.84 17.63
N HIS A 88 -2.89 -1.28 17.88
CA HIS A 88 -2.13 -2.14 16.97
C HIS A 88 -2.86 -3.45 16.69
N GLY A 89 -3.52 -4.04 17.70
CA GLY A 89 -4.23 -5.30 17.55
C GLY A 89 -5.47 -5.16 16.68
N ALA A 90 -6.21 -4.06 16.79
CA ALA A 90 -7.32 -3.76 15.89
C ALA A 90 -6.86 -3.55 14.45
N ILE A 91 -5.79 -2.76 14.26
CA ILE A 91 -5.23 -2.50 12.93
C ILE A 91 -4.73 -3.78 12.28
N GLU A 92 -3.99 -4.62 13.00
CA GLU A 92 -3.49 -5.88 12.48
C GLU A 92 -4.63 -6.81 12.04
N ARG A 93 -5.64 -7.01 12.89
CA ARG A 93 -6.82 -7.81 12.53
C ARG A 93 -7.53 -7.29 11.28
N ASP A 94 -7.70 -5.98 11.19
CA ASP A 94 -8.42 -5.36 10.07
C ASP A 94 -7.62 -5.45 8.76
N ILE A 95 -6.29 -5.30 8.83
CA ILE A 95 -5.41 -5.49 7.67
C ILE A 95 -5.43 -6.96 7.24
N HIS A 96 -5.36 -7.91 8.16
CA HIS A 96 -5.47 -9.34 7.85
C HIS A 96 -6.80 -9.67 7.14
N ALA A 97 -7.92 -9.16 7.65
CA ALA A 97 -9.22 -9.35 7.01
C ALA A 97 -9.29 -8.71 5.61
N ALA A 98 -8.61 -7.57 5.39
CA ALA A 98 -8.51 -6.96 4.07
C ALA A 98 -7.67 -7.81 3.11
N VAL A 99 -6.54 -8.35 3.60
CA VAL A 99 -5.65 -9.23 2.83
C VAL A 99 -6.36 -10.53 2.44
N GLU A 100 -7.09 -11.15 3.36
CA GLU A 100 -7.88 -12.37 3.08
C GLU A 100 -8.91 -12.14 1.97
N ARG A 101 -9.62 -11.01 2.02
CA ARG A 101 -10.60 -10.64 0.98
C ARG A 101 -9.95 -10.49 -0.39
N ILE A 102 -8.82 -9.79 -0.47
CA ILE A 102 -8.10 -9.62 -1.75
C ILE A 102 -7.55 -10.97 -2.23
N SER A 103 -7.03 -11.79 -1.32
CA SER A 103 -6.44 -13.09 -1.65
C SER A 103 -7.45 -14.09 -2.22
N ALA A 104 -8.74 -13.91 -1.93
CA ALA A 104 -9.82 -14.70 -2.53
C ALA A 104 -9.99 -14.44 -4.04
N GLU A 105 -9.57 -13.26 -4.52
CA GLU A 105 -9.71 -12.84 -5.92
C GLU A 105 -8.36 -12.80 -6.65
N VAL A 106 -7.27 -12.50 -5.93
CA VAL A 106 -5.93 -12.31 -6.48
C VAL A 106 -5.00 -13.41 -5.95
N THR A 107 -4.76 -14.42 -6.79
CA THR A 107 -3.85 -15.51 -6.46
C THR A 107 -2.44 -14.98 -6.16
N GLY A 108 -1.85 -15.46 -5.06
CA GLY A 108 -0.49 -15.08 -4.66
C GLY A 108 -0.39 -13.75 -3.91
N PHE A 109 -1.50 -13.04 -3.70
CA PHE A 109 -1.57 -11.88 -2.81
C PHE A 109 -1.39 -12.33 -1.35
N ARG A 110 -0.50 -11.69 -0.60
CA ARG A 110 -0.32 -11.92 0.84
C ARG A 110 0.40 -10.76 1.51
N LEU A 111 0.35 -10.71 2.84
CA LEU A 111 1.36 -10.01 3.63
C LEU A 111 2.69 -10.72 3.51
N LYS A 112 3.74 -9.96 3.20
CA LYS A 112 5.12 -10.45 3.11
C LYS A 112 5.80 -10.49 4.48
N GLN A 113 5.38 -9.61 5.39
CA GLN A 113 5.87 -9.48 6.75
C GLN A 113 4.69 -9.15 7.66
N ALA A 114 4.84 -9.40 8.97
CA ALA A 114 3.90 -8.91 9.97
C ALA A 114 3.78 -7.39 9.88
N VAL A 115 2.62 -6.85 10.21
CA VAL A 115 2.39 -5.39 10.23
C VAL A 115 3.34 -4.77 11.26
N GLN A 116 4.06 -3.72 10.85
CA GLN A 116 5.01 -3.03 11.73
C GLN A 116 4.39 -1.75 12.25
N PHE A 117 4.67 -1.44 13.51
CA PHE A 117 4.19 -0.25 14.19
C PHE A 117 5.36 0.51 14.81
N GLU A 118 5.37 1.83 14.66
CA GLU A 118 6.39 2.70 15.23
C GLU A 118 5.71 3.97 15.76
N SER A 119 6.01 4.37 16.99
CA SER A 119 5.61 5.70 17.47
C SER A 119 6.58 6.72 16.89
N ILE A 120 6.06 7.69 16.14
CA ILE A 120 6.86 8.71 15.46
C ILE A 120 6.35 10.11 15.85
N GLY A 121 7.27 11.06 16.01
CA GLY A 121 6.90 12.46 16.18
C GLY A 121 7.79 13.24 17.16
N PRO A 122 7.85 14.58 16.99
CA PRO A 122 7.25 15.33 15.89
C PRO A 122 8.02 15.12 14.57
N ILE A 123 7.30 14.87 13.47
CA ILE A 123 7.85 14.84 12.11
C ILE A 123 7.25 15.97 11.29
N HIS A 124 8.08 16.71 10.56
CA HIS A 124 7.62 17.74 9.64
C HIS A 124 7.59 17.19 8.22
N ILE A 125 6.41 17.22 7.60
CA ILE A 125 6.25 16.91 6.18
C ILE A 125 6.00 18.24 5.47
N PRO A 126 6.88 18.65 4.54
CA PRO A 126 6.72 19.89 3.79
C PRO A 126 5.33 20.01 3.18
N GLU A 127 4.81 21.23 3.12
CA GLU A 127 3.52 21.60 2.51
C GLU A 127 2.25 21.07 3.21
N ILE A 128 2.35 20.05 4.08
CA ILE A 128 1.18 19.46 4.76
C ILE A 128 1.22 19.58 6.29
N GLY A 129 2.38 19.83 6.90
CA GLY A 129 2.49 20.24 8.30
C GLY A 129 3.32 19.32 9.19
N THR A 130 3.10 19.41 10.50
CA THR A 130 3.83 18.64 11.51
C THR A 130 2.90 17.64 12.17
N PHE A 131 3.36 16.40 12.31
CA PHE A 131 2.57 15.27 12.79
C PHE A 131 3.29 14.50 13.89
N ALA A 132 2.52 13.86 14.75
CA ALA A 132 2.99 12.87 15.71
C ALA A 132 1.92 11.80 15.89
N GLY A 133 2.34 10.55 16.08
CA GLY A 133 1.42 9.44 16.24
C GLY A 133 2.07 8.10 15.95
N THR A 134 1.31 7.23 15.29
CA THR A 134 1.71 5.85 15.03
C THR A 134 1.88 5.64 13.53
N LYS A 135 3.09 5.29 13.10
CA LYS A 135 3.38 4.80 11.77
C LYS A 135 3.04 3.32 11.68
N VAL A 136 2.15 2.98 10.76
CA VAL A 136 1.81 1.61 10.39
C VAL A 136 2.49 1.30 9.07
N THR A 137 3.19 0.17 8.98
CA THR A 137 3.80 -0.31 7.74
C THR A 137 3.25 -1.69 7.40
N ALA A 138 2.62 -1.81 6.24
CA ALA A 138 2.16 -3.09 5.69
C ALA A 138 2.88 -3.37 4.37
N LEU A 139 3.54 -4.52 4.28
CA LEU A 139 4.22 -4.97 3.07
C LEU A 139 3.41 -6.11 2.45
N VAL A 140 2.84 -5.89 1.27
CA VAL A 140 2.12 -6.92 0.50
C VAL A 140 2.91 -7.35 -0.72
N GLU A 141 2.81 -8.62 -1.07
CA GLU A 141 3.45 -9.21 -2.25
C GLU A 141 2.38 -9.93 -3.09
N ILE A 142 2.50 -9.79 -4.41
CA ILE A 142 1.77 -10.60 -5.39
C ILE A 142 2.83 -11.41 -6.13
N THR A 143 2.90 -12.71 -5.82
CA THR A 143 3.77 -13.62 -6.57
C THR A 143 3.14 -13.94 -7.90
N ALA A 144 3.90 -13.83 -8.99
CA ALA A 144 3.51 -14.39 -10.27
C ALA A 144 3.20 -15.89 -10.10
N GLN A 145 2.18 -16.40 -10.77
CA GLN A 145 2.05 -17.84 -10.94
C GLN A 145 3.32 -18.33 -11.62
N ASN A 146 3.95 -19.37 -11.08
CA ASN A 146 4.87 -20.19 -11.87
C ASN A 146 4.04 -20.65 -13.08
N ALA A 147 4.20 -20.00 -14.23
CA ALA A 147 3.86 -20.62 -15.48
C ALA A 147 4.70 -21.88 -15.51
N GLY A 148 4.05 -23.04 -15.34
CA GLY A 148 4.72 -24.32 -15.54
C GLY A 148 5.36 -24.25 -16.91
N ALA A 149 6.68 -24.15 -16.95
CA ALA A 149 7.42 -24.44 -18.16
C ALA A 149 7.39 -25.98 -18.28
N PRO A 150 6.70 -26.56 -19.27
CA PRO A 150 7.02 -27.92 -19.63
C PRO A 150 8.44 -27.91 -20.23
N THR A 151 9.28 -28.78 -19.67
CA THR A 151 10.55 -29.25 -20.24
C THR A 151 10.39 -29.77 -21.65
#